data_AF-A0A7X6HKR2-F1
#
_entry.id   AF-A0A7X6HKR2-F1
#
_cell.length_a   1.000
_cell.length_b   1.000
_cell.length_c   1.000
_cell.angle_alpha   90.00
_cell.angle_beta   90.00
_cell.angle_gamma   90.00
#
_symmetry.space_group_name_H-M   'P 1'
#
loop_
_entity.id
_entity.type
_entity.pdbx_description
1 polymer ?
#
loop_
_entity_poly.entity_id
_entity_poly.type
_entity_poly.pdbx_seq_one_letter_code
_entity_poly.pdbx_strand_id
1 'polypeptide(L)'
;MSVQQSHYEVLLAQYSEFSAAIALLKKYRLYMEMIPSIRRANESLISIPLPIARLREGVSYASSSGTSIAAGQAVCLPCDLAILMCDPEWKVKVGVEILVFIHRPGEDFSGLLGRWRQSQVWLDRGYEWVMPYRYRHIYSDEAEAIHPLFVLFEETDDRIQRGLMAAGLPFVVESFSSINEDELAEPESLEAKKYGSMGEESYEL
;
A
#
# COMPACT_ATOMS: atom_id res chain seq x y z
N MET A 1 -23.91 -8.32 4.41
CA MET A 1 -23.05 -9.35 5.02
C MET A 1 -22.14 -8.65 6.04
N SER A 2 -21.25 -9.32 6.75
CA SER A 2 -20.20 -8.63 7.55
C SER A 2 -18.86 -8.75 6.85
N VAL A 3 -17.98 -7.78 7.04
CA VAL A 3 -16.58 -7.85 6.54
C VAL A 3 -15.90 -9.08 7.13
N GLN A 4 -15.32 -9.92 6.27
CA GLN A 4 -14.58 -11.13 6.64
C GLN A 4 -13.07 -10.92 6.51
N GLN A 5 -12.28 -11.72 7.22
CA GLN A 5 -10.82 -11.64 7.13
C GLN A 5 -10.32 -11.87 5.71
N SER A 6 -10.93 -12.81 4.98
CA SER A 6 -10.64 -13.06 3.56
C SER A 6 -10.75 -11.79 2.72
N HIS A 7 -11.80 -10.98 2.90
CA HIS A 7 -12.01 -9.75 2.13
C HIS A 7 -10.88 -8.73 2.36
N TYR A 8 -10.45 -8.58 3.62
CA TYR A 8 -9.31 -7.74 3.97
C TYR A 8 -8.02 -8.27 3.32
N GLU A 9 -7.74 -9.57 3.41
CA GLU A 9 -6.53 -10.17 2.86
C GLU A 9 -6.49 -10.05 1.32
N VAL A 10 -7.63 -10.22 0.64
CA VAL A 10 -7.69 -10.05 -0.82
C VAL A 10 -7.36 -8.61 -1.21
N LEU A 11 -7.95 -7.60 -0.57
CA LEU A 11 -7.61 -6.21 -0.89
C LEU A 11 -6.17 -5.85 -0.56
N LEU A 12 -5.61 -6.37 0.54
CA LEU A 12 -4.22 -6.17 0.89
C LEU A 12 -3.29 -6.76 -0.19
N ALA A 13 -3.56 -7.98 -0.63
CA ALA A 13 -2.81 -8.63 -1.71
C ALA A 13 -2.99 -7.88 -3.04
N GLN A 14 -4.23 -7.52 -3.38
CA GLN A 14 -4.56 -6.82 -4.63
C GLN A 14 -3.84 -5.48 -4.70
N TYR A 15 -3.96 -4.60 -3.70
CA TYR A 15 -3.30 -3.29 -3.74
C TYR A 15 -1.78 -3.33 -3.54
N SER A 16 -1.22 -4.48 -3.16
CA SER A 16 0.23 -4.68 -3.22
C SER A 16 0.72 -4.68 -4.68
N GLU A 17 -0.16 -5.06 -5.61
CA GLU A 17 0.10 -4.97 -7.04
C GLU A 17 -0.02 -3.53 -7.55
N PHE A 18 0.91 -3.21 -8.44
CA PHE A 18 1.07 -1.89 -8.99
C PHE A 18 -0.20 -1.37 -9.71
N SER A 19 -0.80 -2.21 -10.55
CA SER A 19 -1.97 -1.86 -11.38
C SER A 19 -3.19 -1.56 -10.51
N ALA A 20 -3.41 -2.37 -9.49
CA ALA A 20 -4.49 -2.21 -8.54
C ALA A 20 -4.28 -0.99 -7.63
N ALA A 21 -3.05 -0.71 -7.21
CA ALA A 21 -2.73 0.53 -6.47
C ALA A 21 -3.09 1.78 -7.29
N ILE A 22 -2.78 1.83 -8.60
CA ILE A 22 -3.28 2.94 -9.44
C ILE A 22 -4.80 2.94 -9.50
N ALA A 23 -5.43 1.77 -9.70
CA ALA A 23 -6.88 1.67 -9.82
C ALA A 23 -7.57 2.22 -8.56
N LEU A 24 -7.01 1.95 -7.39
CA LEU A 24 -7.41 2.54 -6.12
C LEU A 24 -7.29 4.07 -6.14
N LEU A 25 -6.13 4.61 -6.53
CA LEU A 25 -5.94 6.07 -6.60
C LEU A 25 -6.87 6.74 -7.62
N LYS A 26 -7.22 6.07 -8.73
CA LYS A 26 -8.21 6.57 -9.69
C LYS A 26 -9.60 6.75 -9.09
N LYS A 27 -9.97 5.95 -8.08
CA LYS A 27 -11.24 6.11 -7.35
C LYS A 27 -11.26 7.39 -6.51
N TYR A 28 -10.10 7.94 -6.16
CA TYR A 28 -9.96 9.21 -5.47
C TYR A 28 -9.09 10.20 -6.25
N ARG A 29 -9.74 10.92 -7.18
CA ARG A 29 -9.09 11.78 -8.19
C ARG A 29 -7.99 12.70 -7.66
N LEU A 30 -8.17 13.31 -6.49
CA LEU A 30 -7.20 14.23 -5.91
C LEU A 30 -5.82 13.57 -5.71
N TYR A 31 -5.79 12.29 -5.35
CA TYR A 31 -4.55 11.54 -5.20
C TYR A 31 -4.01 11.00 -6.52
N MET A 32 -4.89 10.68 -7.48
CA MET A 32 -4.46 10.36 -8.84
C MET A 32 -3.67 11.53 -9.47
N GLU A 33 -4.09 12.76 -9.20
CA GLU A 33 -3.43 13.97 -9.71
C GLU A 33 -2.04 14.22 -9.09
N MET A 34 -1.69 13.52 -8.01
CA MET A 34 -0.37 13.58 -7.38
C MET A 34 0.66 12.64 -8.03
N ILE A 35 0.24 11.75 -8.93
CA ILE A 35 1.15 10.80 -9.61
C ILE A 35 2.10 11.58 -10.54
N PRO A 36 3.44 11.51 -10.34
CA PRO A 36 4.39 12.31 -11.11
C PRO A 36 4.31 12.09 -12.64
N SER A 37 4.07 10.85 -13.08
CA SER A 37 3.81 10.55 -14.49
C SER A 37 2.69 9.53 -14.67
N ILE A 38 1.54 9.99 -15.16
CA ILE A 38 0.41 9.11 -15.50
C ILE A 38 0.77 8.17 -16.68
N ARG A 39 1.62 8.61 -17.61
CA ARG A 39 2.03 7.81 -18.79
C ARG A 39 2.93 6.63 -18.41
N ARG A 40 3.75 6.81 -17.37
CA ARG A 40 4.63 5.78 -16.80
C ARG A 40 4.23 5.51 -15.36
N ALA A 41 2.93 5.33 -15.13
CA ALA A 41 2.44 5.17 -13.77
C ALA A 41 3.13 3.99 -13.07
N ASN A 42 3.39 2.89 -13.78
CA ASN A 42 4.14 1.68 -13.36
C ASN A 42 5.53 1.92 -12.78
N GLU A 43 6.12 3.05 -13.13
CA GLU A 43 7.43 3.47 -12.67
C GLU A 43 7.33 4.69 -11.72
N SER A 44 6.12 5.25 -11.57
CA SER A 44 5.88 6.48 -10.80
C SER A 44 5.34 6.24 -9.40
N LEU A 45 5.13 4.98 -9.00
CA LEU A 45 4.73 4.66 -7.64
C LEU A 45 5.26 3.31 -7.18
N ILE A 46 5.53 3.21 -5.88
CA ILE A 46 5.95 1.99 -5.20
C ILE A 46 4.91 1.70 -4.13
N SER A 47 4.29 0.52 -4.20
CA SER A 47 3.41 0.00 -3.16
C SER A 47 4.24 -0.85 -2.19
N ILE A 48 4.18 -0.51 -0.90
CA ILE A 48 4.85 -1.23 0.18
C ILE A 48 3.77 -1.75 1.13
N PRO A 49 3.38 -3.03 1.06
CA PRO A 49 2.47 -3.61 2.02
C PRO A 49 3.12 -3.76 3.40
N LEU A 50 2.32 -3.56 4.46
CA LEU A 50 2.74 -3.65 5.86
C LEU A 50 4.07 -2.92 6.11
N PRO A 51 4.11 -1.60 5.83
CA PRO A 51 5.37 -0.92 5.61
C PRO A 51 6.14 -0.71 6.92
N ILE A 52 7.45 -0.90 6.83
CA ILE A 52 8.37 -0.74 7.96
C ILE A 52 9.13 0.57 7.78
N ALA A 53 9.07 1.44 8.78
CA ALA A 53 9.81 2.69 8.83
C ALA A 53 10.89 2.60 9.91
N ARG A 54 12.09 3.09 9.63
CA ARG A 54 13.10 3.35 10.65
C ARG A 54 12.95 4.79 11.13
N LEU A 55 12.70 4.97 12.42
CA LEU A 55 12.50 6.30 13.00
C LEU A 55 13.87 6.91 13.28
N ARG A 56 14.12 8.14 12.81
CA ARG A 56 15.40 8.82 13.02
C ARG A 56 15.55 9.22 14.47
N GLU A 57 14.50 9.84 15.01
CA GLU A 57 14.39 10.16 16.42
C GLU A 57 13.54 9.12 17.14
N GLY A 58 13.79 8.98 18.44
CA GLY A 58 12.94 8.16 19.29
C GLY A 58 11.56 8.79 19.45
N VAL A 59 10.54 7.96 19.55
CA VAL A 59 9.16 8.40 19.79
C VAL A 59 8.72 7.83 21.13
N SER A 60 8.39 8.71 22.07
CA SER A 60 7.77 8.33 23.34
C SER A 60 6.32 8.79 23.32
N TYR A 61 5.39 7.83 23.20
CA TYR A 61 3.97 8.12 23.21
C TYR A 61 3.31 7.54 24.46
N ALA A 62 2.69 8.41 25.25
CA ALA A 62 1.93 8.03 26.44
C ALA A 62 0.51 7.58 26.05
N SER A 63 0.37 6.53 25.23
CA SER A 63 -0.89 5.76 25.21
C SER A 63 -0.92 4.80 26.40
N SER A 64 -2.09 4.21 26.66
CA SER A 64 -2.33 3.20 27.70
C SER A 64 -1.36 2.00 27.71
N SER A 65 -0.58 1.80 26.64
CA SER A 65 0.43 0.75 26.49
C SER A 65 1.89 1.21 26.60
N GLY A 66 2.16 2.52 26.80
CA GLY A 66 3.51 3.03 27.11
C GLY A 66 4.59 2.68 26.08
N THR A 67 4.30 2.84 24.79
CA THR A 67 5.26 2.49 23.73
C THR A 67 6.34 3.58 23.61
N SER A 68 7.58 3.22 23.92
CA SER A 68 8.77 4.02 23.64
C SER A 68 9.60 3.33 22.56
N ILE A 69 9.84 4.03 21.46
CA ILE A 69 10.65 3.57 20.33
C ILE A 69 11.97 4.33 20.39
N ALA A 70 13.10 3.61 20.35
CA ALA A 70 14.41 4.24 20.35
C ALA A 70 14.73 4.87 18.98
N ALA A 71 15.59 5.89 18.99
CA ALA A 71 16.14 6.47 17.76
C ALA A 71 16.86 5.39 16.93
N GLY A 72 16.67 5.41 15.62
CA GLY A 72 17.22 4.43 14.67
C GLY A 72 16.50 3.07 14.66
N GLN A 73 15.45 2.88 15.44
CA GLN A 73 14.70 1.62 15.49
C GLN A 73 13.69 1.52 14.33
N ALA A 74 13.62 0.33 13.73
CA ALA A 74 12.61 0.01 12.72
C ALA A 74 11.30 -0.45 13.37
N VAL A 75 10.18 0.07 12.89
CA VAL A 75 8.82 -0.24 13.36
C VAL A 75 7.89 -0.49 12.18
N CYS A 76 6.98 -1.45 12.33
CA CYS A 76 5.93 -1.72 11.34
C CYS A 76 4.78 -0.76 11.56
N LEU A 77 4.58 0.20 10.66
CA LEU A 77 3.54 1.20 10.81
C LEU A 77 2.15 0.56 10.88
N PRO A 78 1.22 1.15 11.65
CA PRO A 78 -0.15 0.66 11.75
C PRO A 78 -0.99 0.99 10.50
N CYS A 79 -0.40 1.10 9.31
CA CYS A 79 -1.14 1.18 8.04
C CYS A 79 -0.97 -0.10 7.23
N ASP A 80 -1.86 -0.34 6.28
CA ASP A 80 -1.86 -1.60 5.52
C ASP A 80 -0.96 -1.52 4.29
N LEU A 81 -0.93 -0.37 3.61
CA LEU A 81 0.02 -0.08 2.54
C LEU A 81 0.57 1.34 2.64
N ALA A 82 1.82 1.54 2.21
CA ALA A 82 2.37 2.84 1.86
C ALA A 82 2.57 2.91 0.33
N ILE A 83 2.03 3.95 -0.29
CA ILE A 83 2.27 4.25 -1.71
C ILE A 83 3.20 5.45 -1.77
N LEU A 84 4.42 5.20 -2.26
CA LEU A 84 5.45 6.22 -2.43
C LEU A 84 5.41 6.73 -3.87
N MET A 85 5.25 8.04 -4.05
CA MET A 85 5.37 8.63 -5.38
C MET A 85 6.83 8.64 -5.81
N CYS A 86 7.09 8.34 -7.08
CA CYS A 86 8.43 8.26 -7.64
C CYS A 86 8.50 9.00 -8.97
N ASP A 87 9.64 9.63 -9.23
CA ASP A 87 9.94 10.15 -10.55
C ASP A 87 10.48 8.98 -11.40
N PRO A 88 9.80 8.61 -12.50
CA PRO A 88 10.21 7.46 -13.31
C PRO A 88 11.51 7.69 -14.09
N GLU A 89 11.90 8.95 -14.33
CA GLU A 89 13.14 9.29 -15.04
C GLU A 89 14.34 9.16 -14.10
N TRP A 90 14.21 9.73 -12.90
CA TRP A 90 15.30 9.81 -11.93
C TRP A 90 15.36 8.62 -10.96
N LYS A 91 14.29 7.82 -10.90
CA LYS A 91 14.10 6.70 -9.95
C LYS A 91 14.30 7.12 -8.50
N VAL A 92 13.82 8.32 -8.17
CA VAL A 92 13.84 8.87 -6.82
C VAL A 92 12.42 9.03 -6.31
N LYS A 93 12.26 8.89 -4.99
CA LYS A 93 11.01 9.22 -4.32
C LYS A 93 10.72 10.73 -4.48
N VAL A 94 9.46 11.06 -4.69
CA VAL A 94 8.94 12.44 -4.78
C VAL A 94 8.05 12.69 -3.56
N GLY A 95 8.04 13.94 -3.06
CA GLY A 95 7.63 14.35 -1.71
C GLY A 95 6.25 13.94 -1.17
N VAL A 96 5.38 13.29 -1.94
CA VAL A 96 4.05 12.86 -1.47
C VAL A 96 4.02 11.35 -1.22
N GLU A 97 3.42 10.98 -0.09
CA GLU A 97 3.12 9.59 0.26
C GLU A 97 1.65 9.42 0.60
N ILE A 98 1.10 8.26 0.26
CA ILE A 98 -0.26 7.88 0.62
C ILE A 98 -0.21 6.65 1.51
N LEU A 99 -0.73 6.75 2.74
CA LEU A 99 -0.89 5.62 3.64
C LEU A 99 -2.32 5.09 3.52
N VAL A 100 -2.45 3.83 3.15
CA VAL A 100 -3.73 3.16 2.94
C VAL A 100 -4.13 2.39 4.21
N PHE A 101 -5.39 2.56 4.61
CA PHE A 101 -6.00 1.91 5.76
C PHE A 101 -7.26 1.15 5.31
N ILE A 102 -7.13 -0.15 5.14
CA ILE A 102 -8.23 -1.07 4.81
C ILE A 102 -8.96 -1.42 6.10
N HIS A 103 -10.27 -1.25 6.12
CA HIS A 103 -11.11 -1.60 7.26
C HIS A 103 -10.97 -3.10 7.61
N ARG A 104 -10.59 -3.41 8.85
CA ARG A 104 -10.41 -4.80 9.30
C ARG A 104 -11.69 -5.38 9.90
N PRO A 105 -11.91 -6.71 9.87
CA PRO A 105 -13.09 -7.31 10.49
C PRO A 105 -13.20 -6.97 11.98
N GLY A 106 -14.36 -6.48 12.40
CA GLY A 106 -14.63 -6.12 13.79
C GLY A 106 -13.92 -4.84 14.27
N GLU A 107 -13.17 -4.16 13.41
CA GLU A 107 -12.58 -2.85 13.71
C GLU A 107 -13.71 -1.80 13.81
N ASP A 108 -13.62 -0.93 14.81
CA ASP A 108 -14.54 0.20 14.93
C ASP A 108 -13.90 1.48 14.38
N PHE A 109 -14.67 2.57 14.35
CA PHE A 109 -14.19 3.86 13.87
C PHE A 109 -12.94 4.35 14.63
N SER A 110 -12.90 4.13 15.95
CA SER A 110 -11.79 4.58 16.79
C SER A 110 -10.52 3.76 16.55
N GLY A 111 -10.66 2.46 16.28
CA GLY A 111 -9.57 1.59 15.86
C GLY A 111 -8.99 2.03 14.52
N LEU A 112 -9.84 2.17 13.51
CA LEU A 112 -9.43 2.56 12.15
C LEU A 112 -8.77 3.95 12.13
N LEU A 113 -9.36 4.94 12.79
CA LEU A 113 -8.79 6.29 12.88
C LEU A 113 -7.53 6.30 13.78
N GLY A 114 -7.52 5.50 14.84
CA GLY A 114 -6.40 5.37 15.76
C GLY A 114 -5.13 4.92 15.06
N ARG A 115 -5.25 3.99 14.10
CA ARG A 115 -4.15 3.56 13.22
C ARG A 115 -3.54 4.73 12.46
N TRP A 116 -4.36 5.57 11.83
CA TRP A 116 -3.87 6.79 11.16
C TRP A 116 -3.16 7.73 12.13
N ARG A 117 -3.77 8.05 13.28
CA ARG A 117 -3.16 8.94 14.27
C ARG A 117 -1.84 8.40 14.81
N GLN A 118 -1.76 7.10 15.03
CA GLN A 118 -0.53 6.47 15.48
C GLN A 118 0.57 6.52 14.42
N SER A 119 0.25 6.28 13.15
CA SER A 119 1.21 6.47 12.04
C SER A 119 1.73 7.91 12.00
N GLN A 120 0.86 8.92 12.18
CA GLN A 120 1.30 10.32 12.22
C GLN A 120 2.29 10.57 13.37
N VAL A 121 2.00 10.05 14.57
CA VAL A 121 2.89 10.21 15.73
C VAL A 121 4.25 9.56 15.49
N TRP A 122 4.30 8.39 14.83
CA TRP A 122 5.56 7.70 14.58
C TRP A 122 6.41 8.40 13.53
N LEU A 123 5.77 9.03 12.53
CA LEU A 123 6.45 9.66 11.40
C LEU A 123 6.77 11.15 11.61
N ASP A 124 6.32 11.74 12.72
CA ASP A 124 6.46 13.18 13.04
C ASP A 124 7.92 13.66 13.12
N ARG A 125 8.84 12.80 13.57
CA ARG A 125 10.23 13.17 13.89
C ARG A 125 11.28 12.60 12.94
N GLY A 126 10.88 12.49 11.68
CA GLY A 126 11.71 12.00 10.61
C GLY A 126 11.89 10.49 10.62
N TYR A 127 11.88 9.94 9.41
CA TYR A 127 11.93 8.51 9.18
C TYR A 127 12.57 8.22 7.83
N GLU A 128 12.94 6.96 7.65
CA GLU A 128 13.30 6.38 6.36
C GLU A 128 12.52 5.09 6.16
N TRP A 129 12.18 4.75 4.92
CA TRP A 129 11.54 3.47 4.63
C TRP A 129 12.56 2.34 4.59
N VAL A 130 12.20 1.21 5.20
CA VAL A 130 12.90 -0.05 4.95
C VAL A 130 12.42 -0.58 3.60
N MET A 131 13.12 -0.20 2.54
CA MET A 131 12.69 -0.46 1.17
C MET A 131 12.67 -1.96 0.83
N PRO A 132 11.63 -2.44 0.10
CA PRO A 132 11.61 -3.78 -0.46
C PRO A 132 12.84 -4.06 -1.33
N TYR A 133 13.25 -5.33 -1.44
CA TYR A 133 14.48 -5.73 -2.14
C TYR A 133 14.64 -5.09 -3.53
N ARG A 134 13.56 -5.08 -4.33
CA ARG A 134 13.53 -4.51 -5.68
C ARG A 134 13.85 -3.00 -5.73
N TYR A 135 13.56 -2.29 -4.65
CA TYR A 135 13.64 -0.83 -4.58
C TYR A 135 14.70 -0.32 -3.58
N ARG A 136 15.58 -1.18 -3.08
CA ARG A 136 16.65 -0.81 -2.13
C ARG A 136 17.61 0.27 -2.62
N HIS A 137 17.70 0.46 -3.94
CA HIS A 137 18.53 1.49 -4.57
C HIS A 137 17.87 2.88 -4.54
N ILE A 138 16.59 2.97 -4.20
CA ILE A 138 15.83 4.21 -4.14
C ILE A 138 15.99 4.80 -2.74
N TYR A 139 16.48 6.02 -2.69
CA TYR A 139 16.57 6.79 -1.45
C TYR A 139 15.17 7.22 -1.01
N SER A 140 14.83 6.94 0.25
CA SER A 140 13.44 6.96 0.74
C SER A 140 13.34 7.64 2.12
N ASP A 141 13.86 8.87 2.16
CA ASP A 141 13.72 9.77 3.31
C ASP A 141 12.28 10.19 3.56
N GLU A 142 12.05 10.98 4.60
CA GLU A 142 10.74 11.52 4.98
C GLU A 142 9.99 12.19 3.81
N ALA A 143 8.66 12.15 3.86
CA ALA A 143 7.82 12.83 2.89
C ALA A 143 7.74 14.34 3.17
N GLU A 144 7.51 15.13 2.12
CA GLU A 144 7.02 16.50 2.26
C GLU A 144 5.57 16.52 2.77
N ALA A 145 4.76 15.55 2.32
CA ALA A 145 3.38 15.40 2.77
C ALA A 145 2.95 13.93 2.82
N ILE A 146 2.24 13.56 3.89
CA ILE A 146 1.65 12.24 4.09
C ILE A 146 0.12 12.38 4.10
N HIS A 147 -0.53 11.56 3.28
CA HIS A 147 -1.96 11.58 3.05
C HIS A 147 -2.59 10.23 3.40
N PRO A 148 -3.66 10.17 4.21
CA PRO A 148 -4.35 8.91 4.48
C PRO A 148 -5.33 8.60 3.34
N LEU A 149 -5.54 7.33 3.01
CA LEU A 149 -6.67 6.86 2.22
C LEU A 149 -7.33 5.68 2.92
N PHE A 150 -8.60 5.80 3.28
CA PHE A 150 -9.32 4.72 3.93
C PHE A 150 -10.06 3.87 2.88
N VAL A 151 -9.96 2.55 2.97
CA VAL A 151 -10.69 1.62 2.11
C VAL A 151 -11.73 0.91 2.96
N LEU A 152 -12.99 1.17 2.65
CA LEU A 152 -14.13 0.56 3.30
C LEU A 152 -14.76 -0.49 2.39
N PHE A 153 -15.58 -1.35 2.98
CA PHE A 153 -16.48 -2.25 2.26
C PHE A 153 -17.91 -1.73 2.30
N GLU A 154 -18.77 -2.12 1.34
CA GLU A 154 -20.21 -1.80 1.37
C GLU A 154 -20.89 -2.24 2.69
N GLU A 155 -20.36 -3.28 3.32
CA GLU A 155 -20.80 -3.84 4.60
C GLU A 155 -20.23 -3.13 5.83
N THR A 156 -19.39 -2.12 5.62
CA THR A 156 -18.83 -1.33 6.72
C THR A 156 -19.95 -0.57 7.41
N ASP A 157 -19.96 -0.58 8.74
CA ASP A 157 -20.96 0.11 9.53
C ASP A 157 -20.99 1.62 9.21
N ASP A 158 -22.19 2.15 8.92
CA ASP A 158 -22.45 3.56 8.60
C ASP A 158 -21.80 4.54 9.59
N ARG A 159 -21.62 4.14 10.86
CA ARG A 159 -20.95 4.98 11.85
C ARG A 159 -19.49 5.30 11.47
N ILE A 160 -18.77 4.36 10.86
CA ILE A 160 -17.38 4.54 10.42
C ILE A 160 -17.35 5.52 9.26
N GLN A 161 -18.21 5.31 8.25
CA GLN A 161 -18.30 6.19 7.10
C GLN A 161 -18.69 7.62 7.51
N ARG A 162 -19.70 7.78 8.37
CA ARG A 162 -20.08 9.09 8.92
C ARG A 162 -18.96 9.75 9.70
N GLY A 163 -18.21 8.98 10.49
CA GLY A 163 -17.04 9.47 11.24
C GLY A 163 -15.95 10.00 10.31
N LEU A 164 -15.61 9.27 9.25
CA LEU A 164 -14.62 9.70 8.26
C LEU A 164 -15.08 10.94 7.48
N MET A 165 -16.35 10.99 7.06
CA MET A 165 -16.93 12.17 6.42
C MET A 165 -16.89 13.40 7.32
N ALA A 166 -17.29 13.26 8.59
CA ALA A 166 -17.28 14.37 9.55
C ALA A 166 -15.86 14.86 9.88
N ALA A 167 -14.87 13.96 9.83
CA ALA A 167 -13.45 14.30 9.99
C ALA A 167 -12.79 14.87 8.72
N GLY A 168 -13.51 14.92 7.59
CA GLY A 168 -12.96 15.35 6.30
C GLY A 168 -11.89 14.41 5.76
N LEU A 169 -11.93 13.13 6.12
CA LEU A 169 -10.94 12.13 5.73
C LEU A 169 -11.39 11.39 4.47
N PRO A 170 -10.49 11.16 3.49
CA PRO A 170 -10.86 10.55 2.23
C PRO A 170 -10.99 9.04 2.37
N PHE A 171 -12.03 8.49 1.75
CA PHE A 171 -12.25 7.07 1.70
C PHE A 171 -12.83 6.65 0.36
N VAL A 172 -12.66 5.36 0.04
CA VAL A 172 -13.33 4.68 -1.05
C VAL A 172 -14.09 3.48 -0.49
N VAL A 173 -15.08 3.00 -1.25
CA VAL A 173 -15.88 1.83 -0.88
C VAL A 173 -15.69 0.76 -1.95
N GLU A 174 -15.35 -0.45 -1.51
CA GLU A 174 -15.22 -1.65 -2.33
C GLU A 174 -16.41 -2.59 -2.10
N SER A 175 -16.83 -3.28 -3.15
CA SER A 175 -17.88 -4.30 -3.09
C SER A 175 -17.28 -5.69 -3.14
N PHE A 176 -17.90 -6.66 -2.49
CA PHE A 176 -17.42 -8.05 -2.52
C PHE A 176 -17.50 -8.70 -3.91
N SER A 177 -18.38 -8.22 -4.80
CA SER A 177 -18.44 -8.72 -6.18
C SER A 177 -17.19 -8.34 -6.98
N SER A 178 -16.66 -7.13 -6.77
CA SER A 178 -15.43 -6.66 -7.42
C SER A 178 -14.18 -7.41 -6.96
N ILE A 179 -14.23 -8.05 -5.78
CA ILE A 179 -13.13 -8.82 -5.21
C ILE A 179 -13.05 -10.22 -5.81
N ASN A 180 -14.20 -10.82 -6.17
CA ASN A 180 -14.28 -12.19 -6.72
C ASN A 180 -14.01 -12.27 -8.23
N GLU A 181 -14.21 -11.19 -9.00
CA GLU A 181 -13.96 -11.20 -10.45
C GLU A 181 -12.47 -11.35 -10.79
N ASP A 182 -11.57 -10.88 -9.93
CA ASP A 182 -10.12 -10.97 -10.12
C ASP A 182 -9.54 -12.37 -9.79
N GLU A 183 -10.24 -13.20 -8.99
CA GLU A 183 -9.85 -14.60 -8.72
C GLU A 183 -10.18 -15.57 -9.89
N LEU A 184 -11.02 -15.15 -10.84
CA LEU A 184 -11.48 -15.97 -11.96
C LEU A 184 -10.77 -15.67 -13.30
N ALA A 185 -9.84 -14.73 -13.33
CA ALA A 185 -8.98 -14.51 -14.49
C ALA A 185 -7.92 -15.63 -14.55
N GLU A 186 -8.25 -16.75 -15.20
CA GLU A 186 -7.28 -17.78 -15.55
C GLU A 186 -6.08 -17.14 -16.28
N PRO A 187 -4.82 -17.46 -15.89
CA PRO A 187 -3.67 -16.99 -16.66
C PRO A 187 -3.74 -17.65 -18.04
N GLU A 188 -3.91 -16.83 -19.08
CA GLU A 188 -3.77 -17.25 -20.48
C GLU A 188 -2.51 -18.11 -20.60
N SER A 189 -2.74 -19.36 -21.00
CA SER A 189 -1.71 -20.37 -21.19
C SER A 189 -0.54 -19.82 -21.99
N LEU A 190 0.64 -19.79 -21.37
CA LEU A 190 1.90 -19.59 -22.10
C LEU A 190 2.04 -20.72 -23.12
N GLU A 191 1.72 -20.42 -24.38
CA GLU A 191 2.00 -21.29 -25.51
C GLU A 191 3.48 -21.71 -25.46
N ALA A 192 3.70 -23.01 -25.36
CA ALA A 192 5.00 -23.63 -25.41
C ALA A 192 5.68 -23.26 -26.75
N LYS A 193 6.58 -22.27 -26.70
CA LYS A 193 7.53 -22.02 -27.78
C LYS A 193 8.35 -23.29 -27.98
N LYS A 194 8.10 -23.95 -29.13
CA LYS A 194 8.94 -24.98 -29.73
C LYS A 194 10.42 -24.62 -29.57
N TYR A 195 11.13 -25.36 -28.72
CA TYR A 195 12.58 -25.45 -28.85
C TYR A 195 12.88 -26.24 -30.12
N GLY A 196 13.55 -25.57 -31.05
CA GLY A 196 13.98 -26.13 -32.31
C GLY A 196 14.95 -27.29 -32.10
N SER A 197 14.78 -28.28 -32.98
CA SER A 197 15.72 -29.35 -33.27
C SER A 197 17.17 -28.84 -33.27
N MET A 198 17.97 -29.28 -32.32
CA MET A 198 19.43 -29.20 -32.37
C MET A 198 19.92 -30.61 -32.69
N GLY A 199 20.61 -30.73 -33.82
CA GLY A 199 20.90 -31.98 -34.51
C GLY A 199 21.72 -32.96 -33.69
N GLU A 200 21.44 -34.24 -33.97
CA GLU A 200 22.29 -35.37 -33.68
C GLU A 200 23.60 -35.21 -34.47
N GLU A 201 24.70 -34.86 -33.80
CA GLU A 201 26.04 -35.20 -34.29
C GLU A 201 26.42 -36.55 -33.70
N SER A 202 26.34 -37.56 -34.56
CA SER A 202 26.84 -38.91 -34.35
C SER A 202 28.37 -38.89 -34.23
N TYR A 203 28.87 -39.41 -33.12
CA TYR A 203 30.26 -39.86 -33.00
C TYR A 203 30.41 -41.20 -33.73
N GLU A 204 31.10 -41.23 -34.86
CA GLU A 204 31.71 -42.45 -35.40
C GLU A 204 33.18 -42.53 -35.01
N LEU A 205 33.61 -43.78 -34.78
CA LEU A 205 34.90 -44.27 -34.27
C LEU A 205 36.14 -43.85 -35.07
#